data_AF-A0A2T5BXR5-F1
#
_entry.id   AF-A0A2T5BXR5-F1
#
_cell.length_a   1.000
_cell.length_b   1.000
_cell.length_c   1.000
_cell.angle_alpha   90.00
_cell.angle_beta   90.00
_cell.angle_gamma   90.00
#
_symmetry.space_group_name_H-M   'P 1'
#
loop_
_entity.id
_entity.type
_entity.pdbx_description
1 polymer ?
#
loop_
_entity_poly.entity_id
_entity_poly.type
_entity_poly.pdbx_seq_one_letter_code
_entity_poly.pdbx_strand_id
1 'polypeptide(L)'
;METRSHAQIQKKLIFYLDNQLGAKEHQQVVQHLSGCDECAAFLRELQSTLCLLEENKQHEPGAYFYASIQNRLQAGHRQPLLGIRLLQPAILVLLLALGIRLGIWIGTQSYAESVLSEQAVLVPFNDLAEEPIEEFLLNLK
;
A
#
# COMPACT_ATOMS: atom_id res chain seq x y z
N MET A 1 46.82 -6.98 36.79
CA MET A 1 45.58 -6.48 36.17
C MET A 1 44.48 -6.66 37.18
N GLU A 2 44.07 -5.59 37.84
CA GLU A 2 43.05 -5.60 38.90
C GLU A 2 41.67 -5.88 38.29
N THR A 3 41.36 -7.16 38.15
CA THR A 3 40.03 -7.62 37.79
C THR A 3 39.13 -7.41 39.01
N ARG A 4 38.08 -6.60 38.86
CA ARG A 4 36.94 -6.61 39.80
C ARG A 4 36.56 -8.05 40.10
N SER A 5 36.24 -8.34 41.37
CA SER A 5 35.99 -9.71 41.82
C SER A 5 34.93 -10.38 40.95
N HIS A 6 35.09 -11.69 40.70
CA HIS A 6 34.17 -12.50 39.88
C HIS A 6 32.69 -12.29 40.29
N ALA A 7 32.45 -12.13 41.60
CA ALA A 7 31.13 -11.84 42.16
C ALA A 7 30.52 -10.51 41.66
N GLN A 8 31.33 -9.49 41.37
CA GLN A 8 30.84 -8.21 40.86
C GLN A 8 30.45 -8.30 39.38
N ILE A 9 31.17 -9.09 38.59
CA ILE A 9 30.81 -9.34 37.18
C ILE A 9 29.55 -10.21 37.11
N GLN A 10 29.44 -11.23 37.96
CA GLN A 10 28.25 -12.09 38.03
C GLN A 10 26.95 -11.32 38.28
N LYS A 11 26.97 -10.31 39.18
CA LYS A 11 25.81 -9.44 39.41
C LYS A 11 25.45 -8.56 38.20
N LYS A 12 26.43 -8.23 37.36
CA LYS A 12 26.24 -7.37 36.18
C LYS A 12 25.81 -8.14 34.93
N LEU A 13 25.89 -9.48 34.94
CA LEU A 13 25.54 -10.32 33.80
C LEU A 13 24.07 -10.22 33.38
N ILE A 14 23.15 -10.09 34.34
CA ILE A 14 21.72 -9.89 34.03
C ILE A 14 21.53 -8.55 33.29
N PHE A 15 22.11 -7.46 33.81
CA PHE A 15 22.06 -6.15 33.15
C PHE A 15 22.78 -6.12 31.80
N TYR A 16 23.79 -6.97 31.62
CA TYR A 16 24.46 -7.18 30.34
C TYR A 16 23.53 -7.84 29.32
N LEU A 17 22.82 -8.90 29.70
CA LEU A 17 21.86 -9.58 28.83
C LEU A 17 20.68 -8.66 28.45
N ASP A 18 20.21 -7.85 29.40
CA ASP A 18 19.13 -6.88 29.15
C ASP A 18 19.59 -5.59 28.46
N ASN A 19 20.88 -5.49 28.09
CA ASN A 19 21.50 -4.32 27.48
C ASN A 19 21.27 -2.99 28.27
N GLN A 20 21.28 -3.07 29.60
CA GLN A 20 21.07 -1.93 30.52
C GLN A 20 22.38 -1.33 31.05
N LEU A 21 23.53 -1.88 30.66
CA LEU A 21 24.85 -1.36 31.07
C LEU A 21 25.27 -0.16 30.22
N GLY A 22 25.88 0.84 30.86
CA GLY A 22 26.53 1.93 30.13
C GLY A 22 27.72 1.42 29.30
N ALA A 23 28.06 2.12 28.21
CA ALA A 23 29.09 1.71 27.24
C ALA A 23 30.43 1.27 27.88
N LYS A 24 30.89 2.00 28.90
CA LYS A 24 32.14 1.69 29.62
C LYS A 24 32.06 0.38 30.40
N GLU A 25 30.92 0.11 31.03
CA GLU A 25 30.74 -1.11 31.84
C GLU A 25 30.50 -2.33 30.95
N HIS A 26 29.80 -2.15 29.84
CA HIS A 26 29.62 -3.18 28.83
C HIS A 26 30.98 -3.66 28.29
N GLN A 27 31.87 -2.75 27.91
CA GLN A 27 33.21 -3.09 27.43
C GLN A 27 34.04 -3.84 28.49
N GLN A 28 33.91 -3.46 29.77
CA GLN A 28 34.58 -4.15 30.87
C GLN A 28 34.07 -5.58 31.07
N VAL A 29 32.76 -5.80 30.99
CA VAL A 29 32.16 -7.14 31.08
C VAL A 29 32.60 -8.01 29.91
N VAL A 30 32.57 -7.48 28.68
CA VAL A 30 33.05 -8.19 27.48
C VAL A 30 34.52 -8.59 27.61
N GLN A 31 35.36 -7.67 28.08
CA GLN A 31 36.78 -7.95 28.28
C GLN A 31 37.00 -9.05 29.33
N HIS A 32 36.24 -9.04 30.43
CA HIS A 32 36.34 -10.09 31.45
C HIS A 32 35.84 -11.45 30.93
N LEU A 33 34.73 -11.48 30.18
CA LEU A 33 34.20 -12.69 29.56
C LEU A 33 35.17 -13.32 28.55
N SER A 34 35.99 -12.50 27.87
CA SER A 34 37.02 -13.01 26.94
C SER A 34 38.20 -13.71 27.63
N GLY A 35 38.38 -13.50 28.94
CA GLY A 35 39.51 -14.04 29.71
C GLY A 35 39.11 -14.94 30.88
N CYS A 36 37.82 -15.20 31.10
CA CYS A 36 37.32 -15.99 32.22
C CYS A 36 36.24 -16.98 31.78
N ASP A 37 36.62 -18.26 31.71
CA ASP A 37 35.72 -19.35 31.32
C ASP A 37 34.59 -19.59 32.32
N GLU A 38 34.84 -19.36 33.62
CA GLU A 38 33.83 -19.51 34.67
C GLU A 38 32.66 -18.53 34.48
N CYS A 39 32.96 -17.26 34.24
CA CYS A 39 31.93 -16.25 34.00
C CYS A 39 31.20 -16.48 32.67
N ALA A 40 31.89 -17.00 31.65
CA ALA A 40 31.28 -17.38 30.37
C ALA A 40 30.37 -18.61 30.50
N ALA A 41 30.73 -19.59 31.33
CA ALA A 41 29.88 -20.73 31.65
C ALA A 41 28.62 -20.30 32.40
N PHE A 42 28.77 -19.45 33.42
CA PHE A 42 27.64 -18.91 34.18
C PHE A 42 26.69 -18.07 33.31
N LEU A 43 27.22 -17.29 32.36
CA LEU A 43 26.41 -16.54 31.39
C LEU A 43 25.54 -17.49 30.55
N ARG A 44 26.11 -18.60 30.06
CA ARG A 44 25.38 -19.61 29.28
C ARG A 44 24.29 -20.30 30.10
N GLU A 45 24.58 -20.65 31.35
CA GLU A 45 23.60 -21.23 32.27
C GLU A 45 22.41 -20.28 32.49
N LEU A 46 22.70 -19.00 32.73
CA LEU A 46 21.69 -17.96 32.90
C LEU A 46 20.82 -17.81 31.64
N GLN A 47 21.43 -17.75 30.45
CA GLN A 47 20.69 -17.68 29.18
C GLN A 47 19.81 -18.90 28.95
N SER A 48 20.32 -20.11 29.23
CA SER A 48 19.55 -21.34 29.07
C SER A 48 18.32 -21.37 29.98
N THR A 49 18.46 -20.86 31.21
CA THR A 49 17.36 -20.76 32.16
C THR A 49 16.30 -19.79 31.64
N LEU A 50 16.71 -18.60 31.17
CA LEU A 50 15.81 -17.59 30.61
C LEU A 50 15.06 -18.09 29.37
N CYS A 51 15.72 -18.88 28.52
CA CYS A 51 15.10 -19.46 27.32
C CYS A 51 13.93 -20.40 27.66
N LEU A 52 14.04 -21.18 28.75
CA LEU A 52 12.93 -22.03 29.24
C LEU A 52 11.71 -21.20 29.68
N LEU A 53 11.93 -19.98 30.20
CA LEU A 53 10.84 -19.05 30.54
C LEU A 53 10.19 -18.44 29.28
N GLU A 54 10.98 -18.19 28.24
CA GLU A 54 10.49 -17.61 26.97
C GLU A 54 9.61 -18.60 26.19
N GLU A 55 9.91 -19.90 26.21
CA GLU A 55 9.12 -20.93 25.52
C GLU A 55 7.66 -20.96 26.01
N ASN A 56 7.43 -20.68 27.28
CA ASN A 56 6.09 -20.62 27.86
C ASN A 56 5.35 -19.31 27.56
N LYS A 57 6.06 -18.28 27.08
CA LYS A 57 5.50 -16.95 26.82
C LYS A 57 4.92 -16.87 25.41
N GLN A 58 3.93 -17.72 25.12
CA GLN A 58 3.16 -17.62 23.88
C GLN A 58 2.24 -16.38 23.95
N HIS A 59 2.78 -15.22 23.57
CA HIS A 59 1.97 -14.08 23.16
C HIS A 59 1.62 -14.26 21.69
N GLU A 60 0.35 -14.57 21.39
CA GLU A 60 -0.15 -14.41 20.04
C GLU A 60 0.06 -12.94 19.62
N PRO A 61 0.84 -12.67 18.57
CA PRO A 61 1.02 -11.31 18.10
C PRO A 61 -0.35 -10.78 17.67
N GLY A 62 -0.74 -9.63 18.22
CA GLY A 62 -2.02 -9.00 17.87
C GLY A 62 -2.14 -8.80 16.36
N ALA A 63 -3.37 -8.85 15.83
CA ALA A 63 -3.67 -8.87 14.40
C ALA A 63 -2.94 -7.83 13.53
N TYR A 64 -2.48 -6.72 14.11
CA TYR A 64 -1.81 -5.61 13.43
C TYR A 64 -0.28 -5.60 13.57
N PHE A 65 0.32 -6.53 14.31
CA PHE A 65 1.77 -6.59 14.52
C PHE A 65 2.51 -6.75 13.18
N TYR A 66 2.10 -7.72 12.37
CA TYR A 66 2.67 -7.97 11.05
C TYR A 66 2.52 -6.78 10.11
N ALA A 67 1.34 -6.13 10.10
CA ALA A 67 1.10 -4.94 9.27
C ALA A 67 2.03 -3.77 9.67
N SER A 68 2.23 -3.56 10.97
CA SER A 68 3.09 -2.49 11.48
C SER A 68 4.57 -2.71 11.12
N ILE A 69 5.05 -3.96 11.18
CA ILE A 69 6.42 -4.32 10.82
C ILE A 69 6.63 -4.18 9.32
N GLN A 70 5.70 -4.68 8.51
CA GLN A 70 5.77 -4.58 7.06
C GLN A 70 5.83 -3.11 6.62
N ASN A 71 5.06 -2.23 7.25
CA ASN A 71 5.11 -0.79 6.98
C ASN A 71 6.47 -0.17 7.31
N ARG A 72 7.11 -0.57 8.43
CA ARG A 72 8.45 -0.07 8.81
C ARG A 72 9.54 -0.56 7.86
N LEU A 73 9.50 -1.84 7.47
CA LEU A 73 10.46 -2.41 6.52
C LEU A 73 10.32 -1.76 5.13
N GLN A 74 9.09 -1.53 4.68
CA GLN A 74 8.85 -0.87 3.40
C GLN A 74 9.14 0.63 3.44
N ALA A 75 8.93 1.31 4.57
CA ALA A 75 9.24 2.74 4.72
C ALA A 75 10.73 3.05 4.48
N GLY A 76 11.63 2.11 4.80
CA GLY A 76 13.06 2.24 4.49
C GLY A 76 13.40 2.16 2.99
N HIS A 77 12.50 1.63 2.16
CA HIS A 77 12.71 1.42 0.72
C HIS A 77 11.84 2.33 -0.16
N ARG A 78 10.89 3.05 0.43
CA ARG A 78 10.07 4.04 -0.27
C ARG A 78 10.72 5.41 -0.16
N GLN A 79 11.79 5.62 -0.92
CA GLN A 79 11.93 6.96 -1.50
C GLN A 79 10.70 7.14 -2.39
N PRO A 80 9.79 8.10 -2.08
CA PRO A 80 8.74 8.39 -3.02
C PRO A 80 9.45 8.99 -4.24
N LEU A 81 9.55 8.21 -5.32
CA LEU A 81 9.70 8.75 -6.66
C LEU A 81 8.46 9.61 -6.92
N LEU A 82 8.52 10.84 -6.42
CA LEU A 82 7.47 11.85 -6.37
C LEU A 82 6.86 12.12 -7.77
N GLY A 83 7.56 11.70 -8.84
CA GLY A 83 7.15 11.84 -10.23
C GLY A 83 6.20 10.76 -10.78
N ILE A 84 6.08 9.56 -10.18
CA ILE A 84 5.26 8.47 -10.76
C ILE A 84 3.79 8.61 -10.35
N ARG A 85 3.50 9.32 -9.26
CA ARG A 85 2.14 9.52 -8.73
C ARG A 85 1.28 10.46 -9.59
N LEU A 86 1.89 11.28 -10.44
CA LEU A 86 1.20 12.20 -11.36
C LEU A 86 1.06 11.64 -12.79
N LEU A 87 1.90 10.67 -13.16
CA LEU A 87 1.89 10.10 -14.51
C LEU A 87 0.68 9.18 -14.75
N GLN A 88 0.25 8.46 -13.72
CA GLN A 88 -0.84 7.51 -13.80
C GLN A 88 -2.22 8.15 -14.13
N PRO A 89 -2.65 9.28 -13.51
CA PRO A 89 -3.89 9.93 -13.92
C PRO A 89 -3.80 10.61 -15.30
N ALA A 90 -2.61 11.09 -15.70
CA ALA A 90 -2.43 11.77 -16.99
C ALA A 90 -2.66 10.84 -18.19
N ILE A 91 -2.22 9.58 -18.10
CA ILE A 91 -2.40 8.58 -19.17
C ILE A 91 -3.88 8.25 -19.39
N LEU A 92 -4.67 8.15 -18.31
CA LEU A 92 -6.11 7.88 -18.41
C LEU A 92 -6.87 9.02 -19.09
N VAL A 93 -6.58 10.27 -18.73
CA VAL A 93 -7.19 11.44 -19.37
C VAL A 93 -6.80 11.51 -20.85
N LEU A 94 -5.53 11.21 -21.17
CA LEU A 94 -5.06 11.20 -22.55
C LEU A 94 -5.73 10.10 -23.39
N LEU A 95 -5.88 8.89 -22.86
CA LEU A 95 -6.61 7.81 -23.52
C LEU A 95 -8.08 8.17 -23.76
N LEU A 96 -8.74 8.79 -22.78
CA LEU A 96 -10.14 9.21 -22.89
C LEU A 96 -10.30 10.30 -23.95
N ALA A 97 -9.43 11.32 -23.95
CA ALA A 97 -9.43 12.36 -24.97
C ALA A 97 -9.15 11.80 -26.37
N LEU A 98 -8.22 10.85 -26.49
CA LEU A 98 -7.92 10.19 -27.76
C LEU A 98 -9.13 9.38 -28.26
N GLY A 99 -9.77 8.62 -27.38
CA GLY A 99 -10.97 7.84 -27.69
C GLY A 99 -12.13 8.72 -28.17
N ILE A 100 -12.39 9.85 -27.50
CA ILE A 100 -13.40 10.82 -27.93
C ILE A 100 -13.05 11.38 -29.32
N ARG A 101 -11.80 11.81 -29.51
CA ARG A 101 -11.37 12.41 -30.78
C ARG A 101 -11.46 11.43 -31.95
N LEU A 102 -11.06 10.17 -31.74
CA LEU A 102 -11.15 9.10 -32.73
C LEU A 102 -12.61 8.73 -33.02
N GLY A 103 -13.45 8.64 -32.00
CA GLY A 103 -14.88 8.36 -32.15
C GLY A 103 -15.60 9.42 -32.97
N ILE A 104 -15.32 10.71 -32.70
CA ILE A 104 -15.89 11.82 -33.48
C ILE A 104 -15.44 11.72 -34.94
N TRP A 105 -14.16 11.50 -35.21
CA TRP A 105 -13.62 11.46 -36.58
C TRP A 105 -14.22 10.33 -37.42
N ILE A 106 -14.30 9.12 -36.86
CA ILE A 106 -14.94 7.94 -37.50
C ILE A 106 -16.44 8.16 -37.69
N GLY A 107 -17.10 8.73 -36.68
CA GLY A 107 -18.52 9.07 -36.74
C GLY A 107 -18.80 10.03 -37.89
N THR A 108 -18.07 11.14 -37.98
CA THR A 108 -18.27 12.15 -39.04
C THR A 108 -18.06 11.62 -40.46
N GLN A 109 -17.15 10.66 -40.65
CA GLN A 109 -16.92 10.06 -41.96
C GLN A 109 -18.05 9.11 -42.35
N SER A 110 -18.63 8.40 -41.38
CA SER A 110 -19.80 7.53 -41.59
C SER A 110 -21.12 8.32 -41.73
N TYR A 111 -21.26 9.46 -41.03
CA TYR A 111 -22.39 10.38 -41.18
C TYR A 111 -22.47 10.98 -42.59
N ALA A 112 -21.35 11.23 -43.25
CA ALA A 112 -21.34 11.75 -44.61
C ALA A 112 -21.94 10.76 -45.64
N GLU A 113 -21.85 9.46 -45.38
CA GLU A 113 -22.41 8.40 -46.24
C GLU A 113 -23.86 8.04 -45.84
N SER A 114 -24.20 8.12 -44.54
CA SER A 114 -25.57 7.83 -44.07
C SER A 114 -26.59 8.94 -44.36
N VAL A 115 -26.19 10.22 -44.48
CA VAL A 115 -27.13 11.31 -44.80
C VAL A 115 -27.70 11.21 -46.23
N LEU A 116 -27.07 10.46 -47.14
CA LEU A 116 -27.64 10.16 -48.46
C LEU A 116 -28.60 8.94 -48.44
N SER A 117 -28.46 8.06 -47.44
CA SER A 117 -29.28 6.84 -47.27
C SER A 117 -30.44 7.02 -46.30
N GLU A 118 -30.39 7.99 -45.39
CA GLU A 118 -31.38 8.23 -44.33
C GLU A 118 -32.43 9.30 -44.71
N GLN A 119 -32.54 9.64 -46.00
CA GLN A 119 -33.72 10.36 -46.53
C GLN A 119 -34.82 9.41 -47.04
N ALA A 120 -34.62 8.08 -46.98
CA ALA A 120 -35.63 7.11 -47.38
C ALA A 120 -36.43 6.49 -46.21
N VAL A 121 -36.06 6.73 -44.94
CA VAL A 121 -36.68 6.06 -43.77
C VAL A 121 -37.08 7.03 -42.64
N LEU A 122 -37.07 8.33 -42.90
CA LEU A 122 -37.87 9.27 -42.11
C LEU A 122 -39.11 9.59 -42.91
N VAL A 123 -40.12 8.72 -42.80
CA VAL A 123 -41.51 9.12 -43.02
C VAL A 123 -41.77 10.17 -41.93
N PRO A 124 -41.87 11.48 -42.25
CA PRO A 124 -42.43 12.38 -41.28
C PRO A 124 -43.87 11.90 -41.15
N PHE A 125 -44.28 11.47 -39.96
CA PHE A 125 -45.69 11.32 -39.65
C PHE A 125 -46.33 12.69 -39.87
N ASN A 126 -46.84 12.89 -41.08
CA ASN A 126 -47.52 14.08 -41.55
C ASN A 126 -49.03 13.81 -41.62
N ASP A 127 -49.53 12.99 -40.68
CA ASP A 127 -50.96 12.70 -40.51
C ASP A 127 -51.77 13.97 -40.17
N LEU A 128 -51.10 15.05 -39.75
CA LEU A 128 -51.72 16.34 -39.45
C LEU A 128 -51.96 17.23 -40.68
N ALA A 129 -51.42 16.89 -41.85
CA ALA A 129 -51.72 17.59 -43.11
C ALA A 129 -52.87 16.93 -43.89
N GLU A 130 -53.37 15.78 -43.41
CA GLU A 130 -54.35 14.93 -44.08
C GLU A 130 -55.77 15.01 -43.48
N GLU A 131 -56.06 15.97 -42.60
CA GLU A 131 -57.42 16.23 -42.13
C GLU A 131 -58.04 17.52 -42.72
N PRO A 132 -58.50 17.51 -43.98
CA PRO A 132 -59.37 18.55 -44.54
C PRO A 132 -60.82 18.44 -44.03
N ILE A 133 -61.10 17.55 -43.07
CA ILE A 133 -62.46 17.16 -42.69
C ILE A 133 -63.08 18.18 -41.72
N GLU A 134 -62.31 18.73 -40.78
CA GLU A 134 -62.83 19.72 -39.82
C GLU A 134 -63.17 21.06 -40.48
N GLU A 135 -62.36 21.50 -41.46
CA GLU A 135 -62.64 22.73 -42.21
C GLU A 135 -63.86 22.58 -43.14
N PHE A 136 -64.08 21.37 -43.69
CA PHE A 136 -65.28 21.06 -44.46
C PHE A 136 -66.55 21.06 -43.59
N LEU A 137 -66.47 20.58 -42.36
CA LEU A 137 -67.61 20.53 -41.42
C LEU A 137 -67.98 21.91 -40.87
N LEU A 138 -67.01 22.81 -40.70
CA LEU A 138 -67.26 24.18 -40.20
C LEU A 138 -67.80 25.13 -41.28
N ASN A 139 -67.65 24.80 -42.57
CA ASN A 139 -68.10 25.63 -43.69
C ASN A 139 -69.43 25.16 -44.33
N LEU A 140 -70.05 24.12 -43.78
CA LEU A 140 -71.40 23.68 -44.14
C LEU A 140 -72.43 24.56 -43.41
N LYS A 141 -72.69 25.74 -43.99
CA LYS A 141 -73.82 26.59 -43.67
C LYS A 141 -75.10 26.14 -44.39
#